data_AF-A0A7C1NSK5-F1
#
_entry.id   AF-A0A7C1NSK5-F1
#
_cell.length_a   1.000
_cell.length_b   1.000
_cell.length_c   1.000
_cell.angle_alpha   90.00
_cell.angle_beta   90.00
_cell.angle_gamma   90.00
#
_symmetry.space_group_name_H-M   'P 1'
#
loop_
_entity.id
_entity.type
_entity.pdbx_description
1 polymer ?
#
loop_
_entity_poly.entity_id
_entity_poly.type
_entity_poly.pdbx_seq_one_letter_code
_entity_poly.pdbx_strand_id
1 'polypeptide(L)'
;MRAKKRKMVAAVVALLLLSLFTPGFFYMIKEARANPGDISEAWHNTSTLTITVYHAPAVINWYDFRDASNNSKMNQQIDVNQQYNFAFNITCPNNWTEIEYINVTAWYDYGNESTQYNQTKGGNVNLFLQYKNITTGGTGGTAEYNLIWPNNEVTKGTWYEKVINESCHNISLWFTPGYQFRYAPGDGSWSTASNTTDDTRSWNFKIEVVTEGGNVTWVIGEFGVYHYCAIVSVGDPSASGLPGHNVTATPITLIHRANANFSISVNVSDLQETNGYDSIPNTSVGLKGGDKTSASNFDGTHPIYIYGSATPTYHAHDLNGTSHTTGDIIFHCNIPYGTLAGTYTSNVYYHLRLDSS
;
A
#
# COMPACT_ATOMS: atom_id res chain seq x y z
N MET A 1 82.21 59.87 95.84
CA MET A 1 80.88 59.58 95.23
C MET A 1 80.66 60.20 93.82
N ARG A 2 81.70 60.65 93.10
CA ARG A 2 81.61 61.27 91.75
C ARG A 2 82.03 60.35 90.59
N ALA A 3 82.73 59.24 90.86
CA ALA A 3 83.20 58.28 89.85
C ALA A 3 82.17 57.20 89.47
N LYS A 4 81.25 56.82 90.39
CA LYS A 4 80.15 55.87 90.10
C LYS A 4 79.06 56.47 89.19
N LYS A 5 78.78 57.78 89.30
CA LYS A 5 77.80 58.48 88.43
C LYS A 5 78.26 58.63 86.98
N ARG A 6 79.57 58.79 86.71
CA ARG A 6 80.09 58.91 85.32
C ARG A 6 80.03 57.60 84.53
N LYS A 7 80.22 56.44 85.18
CA LYS A 7 80.10 55.12 84.52
C LYS A 7 78.65 54.75 84.20
N MET A 8 77.70 55.20 85.03
CA MET A 8 76.27 54.96 84.81
C MET A 8 75.71 55.82 83.67
N VAL A 9 76.15 57.08 83.54
CA VAL A 9 75.77 57.94 82.41
C VAL A 9 76.33 57.43 81.07
N ALA A 10 77.58 56.93 81.06
CA ALA A 10 78.15 56.33 79.85
C ALA A 10 77.42 55.04 79.41
N ALA A 11 76.99 54.21 80.36
CA ALA A 11 76.20 53.01 80.06
C ALA A 11 74.79 53.35 79.54
N VAL A 12 74.15 54.39 80.09
CA VAL A 12 72.82 54.85 79.62
C VAL A 12 72.91 55.47 78.22
N VAL A 13 73.95 56.24 77.91
CA VAL A 13 74.14 56.81 76.56
C VAL A 13 74.46 55.71 75.53
N ALA A 14 75.24 54.69 75.91
CA ALA A 14 75.51 53.53 75.04
C ALA A 14 74.25 52.69 74.77
N LEU A 15 73.41 52.46 75.78
CA LEU A 15 72.11 51.78 75.62
C LEU A 15 71.12 52.62 74.80
N LEU A 16 71.13 53.95 74.94
CA LEU A 16 70.31 54.86 74.13
C LEU A 16 70.75 54.87 72.65
N LEU A 17 72.05 54.86 72.38
CA LEU A 17 72.59 54.76 71.02
C LEU A 17 72.33 53.39 70.39
N LEU A 18 72.41 52.29 71.16
CA LEU A 18 72.03 50.95 70.71
C LEU A 18 70.52 50.83 70.41
N SER A 19 69.67 51.58 71.13
CA SER A 19 68.22 51.63 70.87
C SER A 19 67.83 52.46 69.64
N LEU A 20 68.74 53.32 69.14
CA LEU A 20 68.55 54.10 67.91
C LEU A 20 68.95 53.32 66.63
N PHE A 21 69.58 52.15 66.77
CA PHE A 21 69.96 51.26 65.66
C PHE A 21 69.29 49.88 65.71
N THR A 22 68.43 49.61 66.69
CA THR A 22 67.48 48.51 66.58
C THR A 22 66.34 48.95 65.66
N PRO A 23 66.07 48.24 64.54
CA PRO A 23 64.95 48.57 63.68
C PRO A 23 63.67 48.48 64.49
N GLY A 24 63.10 49.65 64.80
CA GLY A 24 61.78 49.76 65.38
C GLY A 24 60.76 49.12 64.44
N PHE A 25 59.81 48.41 65.07
CA PHE A 25 58.48 48.11 64.58
C PHE A 25 58.08 48.86 63.31
N PHE A 26 58.28 48.22 62.16
CA PHE A 26 57.36 48.37 61.07
C PHE A 26 56.32 47.27 61.25
N TYR A 27 55.06 47.68 61.40
CA TYR A 27 53.93 46.84 61.06
C TYR A 27 54.19 46.30 59.65
N MET A 28 54.70 45.08 59.53
CA MET A 28 54.52 44.34 58.29
C MET A 28 53.04 44.01 58.21
N ILE A 29 52.28 44.93 57.60
CA ILE A 29 51.32 44.49 56.60
C ILE A 29 52.18 43.64 55.66
N LYS A 30 52.12 42.31 55.82
CA LYS A 30 52.53 41.44 54.74
C LYS A 30 51.56 41.75 53.61
N GLU A 31 51.96 42.64 52.70
CA GLU A 31 51.71 42.37 51.31
C GLU A 31 52.39 41.02 51.06
N ALA A 32 51.62 39.95 51.19
CA ALA A 32 51.91 38.76 50.42
C ALA A 32 51.85 39.23 48.97
N ARG A 33 53.03 39.48 48.39
CA ARG A 33 53.16 39.46 46.94
C ARG A 33 52.90 38.02 46.58
N ALA A 34 51.64 37.72 46.27
CA ALA A 34 51.30 36.51 45.54
C ALA A 34 52.25 36.46 44.34
N ASN A 35 52.90 35.33 44.16
CA ASN A 35 53.74 35.13 42.98
C ASN A 35 52.81 35.31 41.76
N PRO A 36 53.19 35.98 40.66
CA PRO A 36 52.36 35.98 39.45
C PRO A 36 52.11 34.55 38.90
N GLY A 37 52.80 33.55 39.45
CA GLY A 37 52.54 32.12 39.25
C GLY A 37 51.74 31.41 40.36
N ASP A 38 51.14 32.12 41.33
CA ASP A 38 50.11 31.56 42.21
C ASP A 38 48.85 31.36 41.36
N ILE A 39 48.77 30.21 40.69
CA ILE A 39 47.56 29.77 40.01
C ILE A 39 46.50 29.52 41.10
N SER A 40 45.57 30.46 41.27
CA SER A 40 44.51 30.39 42.29
C SER A 40 43.40 29.39 41.95
N GLU A 41 43.40 28.83 40.74
CA GLU A 41 42.46 27.82 40.29
C GLU A 41 43.11 26.86 39.30
N ALA A 42 43.18 25.57 39.66
CA ALA A 42 43.54 24.51 38.74
C ALA A 42 42.28 23.72 38.36
N TRP A 43 41.80 23.87 37.14
CA TRP A 43 40.76 23.01 36.56
C TRP A 43 41.41 21.74 35.99
N HIS A 44 41.74 20.78 36.86
CA HIS A 44 42.23 19.45 36.45
C HIS A 44 41.25 18.33 36.82
N ASN A 45 39.96 18.58 36.65
CA ASN A 45 38.93 17.56 36.81
C ASN A 45 38.16 17.44 35.49
N THR A 46 38.58 16.53 34.60
CA THR A 46 37.71 16.07 33.53
C THR A 46 36.78 15.00 34.10
N SER A 47 35.48 15.21 33.96
CA SER A 47 34.47 14.16 34.18
C SER A 47 33.76 13.91 32.85
N THR A 48 33.42 12.65 32.58
CA THR A 48 32.71 12.28 31.35
C THR A 48 31.22 12.20 31.66
N LEU A 49 30.44 13.12 31.10
CA LEU A 49 29.00 12.95 31.02
C LEU A 49 28.69 11.94 29.92
N THR A 50 28.14 10.79 30.31
CA THR A 50 27.65 9.78 29.37
C THR A 50 26.12 9.86 29.33
N ILE A 51 25.58 10.14 28.15
CA ILE A 51 24.14 10.09 27.88
C ILE A 51 23.93 9.03 26.81
N THR A 52 23.06 8.07 27.11
CA THR A 52 22.60 7.07 26.13
C THR A 52 21.23 7.52 25.62
N VAL A 53 21.12 7.67 24.30
CA VAL A 53 19.86 7.91 23.61
C VAL A 53 19.41 6.59 23.00
N TYR A 54 18.16 6.20 23.23
CA TYR A 54 17.58 4.96 22.71
C TYR A 54 16.72 5.23 21.47
N HIS A 55 16.54 4.22 20.62
CA HIS A 55 15.61 4.26 19.50
C HIS A 55 14.17 4.43 19.99
N ALA A 56 13.47 5.43 19.47
CA ALA A 56 12.06 5.67 19.76
C ALA A 56 11.16 5.18 18.60
N PRO A 57 9.91 4.79 18.87
CA PRO A 57 8.93 4.55 17.81
C PRO A 57 8.65 5.83 17.03
N ALA A 58 8.40 5.69 15.74
CA ALA A 58 7.92 6.79 14.92
C ALA A 58 6.46 7.14 15.27
N VAL A 59 6.04 8.35 14.90
CA VAL A 59 4.66 8.83 15.04
C VAL A 59 4.09 9.07 13.64
N ILE A 60 2.93 8.49 13.35
CA ILE A 60 2.14 8.80 12.16
C ILE A 60 1.21 9.96 12.53
N ASN A 61 1.54 11.19 12.10
CA ASN A 61 0.79 12.38 12.49
C ASN A 61 -0.53 12.50 11.75
N TRP A 62 -0.56 12.09 10.47
CA TRP A 62 -1.77 11.94 9.67
C TRP A 62 -1.52 10.97 8.50
N TYR A 63 -2.61 10.44 7.96
CA TYR A 63 -2.62 9.59 6.77
C TYR A 63 -3.92 9.79 5.99
N ASP A 64 -3.91 9.37 4.72
CA ASP A 64 -5.05 9.45 3.82
C ASP A 64 -4.85 8.48 2.63
N PHE A 65 -5.95 8.10 1.99
CA PHE A 65 -5.96 7.40 0.72
C PHE A 65 -6.63 8.30 -0.31
N ARG A 66 -5.98 8.63 -1.42
CA ARG A 66 -6.38 9.75 -2.29
C ARG A 66 -6.40 9.37 -3.77
N ASP A 67 -7.25 10.07 -4.52
CA ASP A 67 -7.21 10.07 -5.98
C ASP A 67 -6.12 10.99 -6.56
N ALA A 68 -5.98 11.00 -7.88
CA ALA A 68 -5.03 11.85 -8.61
C ALA A 68 -5.24 13.36 -8.43
N SER A 69 -6.42 13.79 -8.00
CA SER A 69 -6.74 15.19 -7.69
C SER A 69 -6.53 15.52 -6.20
N ASN A 70 -5.98 14.60 -5.42
CA ASN A 70 -5.82 14.67 -3.96
C ASN A 70 -7.13 14.71 -3.17
N ASN A 71 -8.24 14.24 -3.73
CA ASN A 71 -9.45 14.05 -2.93
C ASN A 71 -9.33 12.73 -2.15
N SER A 72 -9.73 12.76 -0.87
CA SER A 72 -9.76 11.55 -0.06
C SER A 72 -10.77 10.53 -0.60
N LYS A 73 -10.34 9.28 -0.58
CA LYS A 73 -11.05 8.05 -0.93
C LYS A 73 -11.08 7.07 0.25
N MET A 74 -10.70 7.53 1.43
CA MET A 74 -11.00 6.85 2.68
C MET A 74 -12.50 6.59 2.76
N ASN A 75 -12.88 5.35 3.05
CA ASN A 75 -14.27 4.91 3.22
C ASN A 75 -15.14 5.32 2.03
N GLN A 76 -14.59 5.16 0.81
CA GLN A 76 -15.28 5.42 -0.44
C GLN A 76 -14.86 4.38 -1.47
N GLN A 77 -15.73 4.16 -2.46
CA GLN A 77 -15.39 3.31 -3.60
C GLN A 77 -14.46 4.02 -4.59
N ILE A 78 -13.48 3.26 -5.09
CA ILE A 78 -12.60 3.66 -6.18
C ILE A 78 -12.93 2.91 -7.47
N ASP A 79 -12.55 3.50 -8.60
CA ASP A 79 -12.62 2.84 -9.89
C ASP A 79 -11.34 2.04 -10.15
N VAL A 80 -11.48 0.97 -10.94
CA VAL A 80 -10.32 0.28 -11.50
C VAL A 80 -9.68 1.09 -12.62
N ASN A 81 -8.39 0.85 -12.88
CA ASN A 81 -7.62 1.49 -13.94
C ASN A 81 -7.57 3.03 -13.83
N GLN A 82 -7.66 3.55 -12.60
CA GLN A 82 -7.40 4.95 -12.24
C GLN A 82 -6.22 5.04 -11.27
N GLN A 83 -5.58 6.20 -11.15
CA GLN A 83 -4.42 6.36 -10.30
C GLN A 83 -4.80 6.86 -8.89
N TYR A 84 -4.24 6.23 -7.87
CA TYR A 84 -4.45 6.56 -6.46
C TYR A 84 -3.13 6.57 -5.70
N ASN A 85 -3.13 7.14 -4.48
CA ASN A 85 -2.00 7.08 -3.58
C ASN A 85 -2.38 6.95 -2.12
N PHE A 86 -1.54 6.27 -1.36
CA PHE A 86 -1.49 6.41 0.09
C PHE A 86 -0.58 7.58 0.44
N ALA A 87 -1.09 8.55 1.19
CA ALA A 87 -0.35 9.72 1.65
C ALA A 87 -0.27 9.73 3.17
N PHE A 88 0.89 10.06 3.72
CA PHE A 88 1.09 10.09 5.17
C PHE A 88 2.20 11.06 5.57
N ASN A 89 2.11 11.56 6.81
CA ASN A 89 3.17 12.33 7.46
C ASN A 89 3.67 11.58 8.69
N ILE A 90 4.98 11.41 8.75
CA ILE A 90 5.65 10.62 9.78
C ILE A 90 6.73 11.48 10.43
N THR A 91 6.81 11.39 11.76
CA THR A 91 7.92 11.95 12.56
C THR A 91 8.67 10.83 13.24
N CYS A 92 10.00 10.76 13.06
CA CYS A 92 10.87 9.89 13.85
C CYS A 92 11.60 10.73 14.92
N PRO A 93 11.39 10.50 16.23
CA PRO A 93 11.97 11.33 17.29
C PRO A 93 13.50 11.39 17.28
N ASN A 94 14.18 10.34 16.82
CA ASN A 94 15.63 10.26 16.78
C ASN A 94 16.19 10.98 15.54
N ASN A 95 15.77 10.55 14.34
CA ASN A 95 16.04 11.19 13.04
C ASN A 95 15.32 10.41 11.93
N TRP A 96 15.07 11.01 10.77
CA TRP A 96 14.54 10.29 9.61
C TRP A 96 15.39 9.08 9.20
N THR A 97 16.71 9.11 9.37
CA THR A 97 17.59 7.97 9.03
C THR A 97 17.28 6.71 9.81
N GLU A 98 16.60 6.80 10.96
CA GLU A 98 16.19 5.61 11.72
C GLU A 98 14.97 4.92 11.13
N ILE A 99 14.18 5.56 10.25
CA ILE A 99 13.11 4.86 9.53
C ILE A 99 13.75 3.85 8.58
N GLU A 100 13.41 2.58 8.67
CA GLU A 100 13.87 1.55 7.72
C GLU A 100 12.84 1.36 6.59
N TYR A 101 11.59 1.12 6.98
CA TYR A 101 10.51 0.80 6.05
C TYR A 101 9.22 1.50 6.43
N ILE A 102 8.46 1.88 5.40
CA ILE A 102 7.05 2.20 5.51
C ILE A 102 6.30 1.27 4.56
N ASN A 103 5.59 0.32 5.15
CA ASN A 103 4.86 -0.72 4.45
C ASN A 103 3.38 -0.31 4.38
N VAL A 104 2.79 -0.38 3.19
CA VAL A 104 1.35 -0.31 3.02
C VAL A 104 0.85 -1.64 2.50
N THR A 105 0.13 -2.36 3.35
CA THR A 105 -0.54 -3.61 3.00
C THR A 105 -2.03 -3.39 2.91
N ALA A 106 -2.69 -3.90 1.87
CA ALA A 106 -4.14 -3.90 1.76
C ALA A 106 -4.68 -5.27 1.33
N TRP A 107 -5.86 -5.65 1.79
CA TRP A 107 -6.48 -6.93 1.50
C TRP A 107 -8.00 -6.83 1.50
N TYR A 108 -8.63 -7.62 0.64
CA TYR A 108 -10.08 -7.82 0.70
C TYR A 108 -10.44 -8.63 1.96
N ASP A 109 -11.38 -8.13 2.76
CA ASP A 109 -11.73 -8.66 4.09
C ASP A 109 -12.64 -9.92 4.05
N TYR A 110 -13.27 -10.19 2.91
CA TYR A 110 -14.27 -11.26 2.68
C TYR A 110 -15.51 -11.18 3.58
N GLY A 111 -15.84 -9.99 4.10
CA GLY A 111 -17.02 -9.76 4.93
C GLY A 111 -16.95 -10.33 6.34
N ASN A 112 -15.76 -10.63 6.84
CA ASN A 112 -15.53 -11.13 8.20
C ASN A 112 -14.55 -10.26 9.00
N GLU A 113 -14.23 -9.05 8.51
CA GLU A 113 -13.29 -8.12 9.15
C GLU A 113 -11.98 -8.78 9.60
N SER A 114 -11.40 -9.63 8.74
CA SER A 114 -10.14 -10.27 9.13
C SER A 114 -9.07 -9.19 9.27
N THR A 115 -8.49 -9.05 10.46
CA THR A 115 -7.48 -8.04 10.79
C THR A 115 -6.09 -8.33 10.24
N GLN A 116 -5.96 -9.33 9.34
CA GLN A 116 -4.66 -9.82 8.89
C GLN A 116 -4.55 -9.83 7.37
N TYR A 117 -3.53 -9.11 6.90
CA TYR A 117 -3.03 -9.21 5.54
C TYR A 117 -2.61 -10.66 5.21
N ASN A 118 -3.22 -11.25 4.19
CA ASN A 118 -2.94 -12.63 3.78
C ASN A 118 -2.56 -12.71 2.30
N GLN A 119 -1.30 -12.36 2.03
CA GLN A 119 -0.66 -12.37 0.72
C GLN A 119 -0.86 -13.65 -0.11
N THR A 120 -1.16 -14.79 0.53
CA THR A 120 -1.34 -16.07 -0.17
C THR A 120 -2.72 -16.25 -0.82
N LYS A 121 -3.70 -15.41 -0.48
CA LYS A 121 -5.05 -15.47 -1.07
C LYS A 121 -5.09 -15.06 -2.55
N GLY A 122 -4.01 -14.52 -3.11
CA GLY A 122 -3.92 -14.15 -4.52
C GLY A 122 -3.74 -12.64 -4.74
N GLY A 123 -3.28 -12.30 -5.94
CA GLY A 123 -2.91 -10.94 -6.29
C GLY A 123 -4.08 -9.99 -6.50
N ASN A 124 -5.27 -10.51 -6.81
CA ASN A 124 -6.43 -9.67 -7.09
C ASN A 124 -7.17 -9.23 -5.82
N VAL A 125 -6.70 -9.71 -4.66
CA VAL A 125 -7.30 -9.52 -3.33
C VAL A 125 -6.28 -9.09 -2.27
N ASN A 126 -5.05 -8.76 -2.68
CA ASN A 126 -3.98 -8.28 -1.82
C ASN A 126 -3.12 -7.23 -2.54
N LEU A 127 -2.57 -6.29 -1.77
CA LEU A 127 -1.60 -5.27 -2.19
C LEU A 127 -0.53 -5.11 -1.11
N PHE A 128 0.72 -4.95 -1.52
CA PHE A 128 1.84 -4.60 -0.65
C PHE A 128 2.79 -3.63 -1.39
N LEU A 129 2.76 -2.39 -0.92
CA LEU A 129 3.68 -1.32 -1.29
C LEU A 129 4.69 -1.10 -0.18
N GLN A 130 5.93 -0.77 -0.54
CA GLN A 130 6.98 -0.47 0.42
C GLN A 130 7.78 0.76 -0.01
N TYR A 131 7.88 1.72 0.89
CA TYR A 131 8.95 2.70 0.91
C TYR A 131 10.08 2.14 1.76
N LYS A 132 11.26 1.97 1.19
CA LYS A 132 12.47 1.58 1.91
C LYS A 132 13.40 2.77 1.95
N ASN A 133 13.68 3.26 3.15
CA ASN A 133 14.56 4.39 3.32
C ASN A 133 16.00 3.97 3.05
N ILE A 134 16.71 4.75 2.25
CA ILE A 134 18.16 4.58 2.01
C ILE A 134 18.92 5.88 2.26
N THR A 135 18.29 6.83 2.96
CA THR A 135 18.89 8.12 3.31
C THR A 135 20.10 7.91 4.22
N THR A 136 21.25 8.46 3.82
CA THR A 136 22.46 8.53 4.66
C THR A 136 22.75 9.98 5.01
N GLY A 137 22.82 10.33 6.30
CA GLY A 137 23.30 11.65 6.74
C GLY A 137 22.24 12.67 7.20
N GLY A 138 21.02 12.24 7.52
CA GLY A 138 20.06 13.06 8.28
C GLY A 138 19.27 14.12 7.49
N THR A 139 19.58 14.31 6.22
CA THR A 139 18.75 15.10 5.29
C THR A 139 18.12 14.16 4.28
N GLY A 140 16.78 14.11 4.27
CA GLY A 140 15.95 13.23 3.44
C GLY A 140 16.21 13.27 1.93
N GLY A 141 15.48 12.43 1.22
CA GLY A 141 15.43 12.47 -0.25
C GLY A 141 16.06 11.28 -0.96
N THR A 142 16.23 10.12 -0.31
CA THR A 142 16.60 8.89 -1.03
C THR A 142 15.86 7.68 -0.47
N ALA A 143 15.01 7.08 -1.30
CA ALA A 143 14.25 5.88 -0.96
C ALA A 143 14.03 4.99 -2.19
N GLU A 144 13.87 3.70 -1.94
CA GLU A 144 13.39 2.74 -2.92
C GLU A 144 11.88 2.55 -2.73
N TYR A 145 11.12 2.75 -3.82
CA TYR A 145 9.68 2.45 -3.83
C TYR A 145 9.41 1.15 -4.56
N ASN A 146 8.87 0.18 -3.84
CA ASN A 146 8.63 -1.18 -4.30
C ASN A 146 7.14 -1.53 -4.27
N LEU A 147 6.68 -2.18 -5.33
CA LEU A 147 5.45 -2.97 -5.33
C LEU A 147 5.91 -4.40 -5.08
N ILE A 148 5.73 -4.88 -3.85
CA ILE A 148 6.14 -6.22 -3.44
C ILE A 148 5.10 -7.24 -3.93
N TRP A 149 3.82 -6.87 -3.90
CA TRP A 149 2.71 -7.68 -4.36
C TRP A 149 1.50 -6.80 -4.70
N PRO A 150 0.65 -7.14 -5.68
CA PRO A 150 0.74 -8.26 -6.61
C PRO A 150 1.67 -7.95 -7.79
N ASN A 151 2.04 -8.98 -8.55
CA ASN A 151 2.96 -8.80 -9.69
C ASN A 151 2.30 -8.15 -10.92
N ASN A 152 1.00 -8.40 -11.15
CA ASN A 152 0.36 -8.07 -12.44
C ASN A 152 -0.94 -7.27 -12.33
N GLU A 153 -1.67 -7.39 -11.20
CA GLU A 153 -3.00 -6.77 -11.05
C GLU A 153 -2.93 -5.34 -10.50
N VAL A 154 -1.75 -4.86 -10.16
CA VAL A 154 -1.51 -3.48 -9.74
C VAL A 154 -0.31 -2.98 -10.50
N THR A 155 -0.43 -1.79 -11.08
CA THR A 155 0.70 -1.10 -11.69
C THR A 155 1.33 -0.17 -10.66
N LYS A 156 2.62 -0.35 -10.39
CA LYS A 156 3.40 0.55 -9.52
C LYS A 156 3.48 1.93 -10.16
N GLY A 157 3.07 2.96 -9.41
CA GLY A 157 3.23 4.36 -9.80
C GLY A 157 4.60 4.91 -9.38
N THR A 158 4.66 6.23 -9.26
CA THR A 158 5.79 6.94 -8.65
C THR A 158 5.60 7.06 -7.14
N TRP A 159 6.60 7.59 -6.45
CA TRP A 159 6.46 8.08 -5.09
C TRP A 159 6.91 9.54 -5.01
N TYR A 160 6.48 10.25 -3.96
CA TYR A 160 6.95 11.60 -3.67
C TYR A 160 7.32 11.73 -2.19
N GLU A 161 8.37 12.50 -1.92
CA GLU A 161 8.75 12.97 -0.60
C GLU A 161 8.65 14.49 -0.56
N LYS A 162 8.22 15.01 0.58
CA LYS A 162 8.50 16.38 0.98
C LYS A 162 9.08 16.37 2.38
N VAL A 163 10.36 16.69 2.48
CA VAL A 163 11.08 16.87 3.75
C VAL A 163 10.54 18.13 4.43
N ILE A 164 10.00 18.00 5.65
CA ILE A 164 9.57 19.15 6.47
C ILE A 164 10.74 19.62 7.33
N ASN A 165 11.43 18.67 7.96
CA ASN A 165 12.70 18.84 8.67
C ASN A 165 13.42 17.48 8.79
N GLU A 166 14.54 17.40 9.50
CA GLU A 166 15.39 16.21 9.67
C GLU A 166 14.70 14.99 10.31
N SER A 167 13.50 15.18 10.88
CA SER A 167 12.75 14.14 11.59
C SER A 167 11.36 13.90 11.01
N CYS A 168 10.82 14.82 10.21
CA CYS A 168 9.41 14.85 9.80
C CYS A 168 9.24 15.00 8.29
N HIS A 169 8.53 14.05 7.66
CA HIS A 169 8.42 13.95 6.20
C HIS A 169 6.98 13.66 5.77
N ASN A 170 6.56 14.23 4.64
CA ASN A 170 5.35 13.81 3.92
C ASN A 170 5.74 12.85 2.80
N ILE A 171 5.00 11.76 2.67
CA ILE A 171 5.24 10.74 1.64
C ILE A 171 3.92 10.42 0.93
N SER A 172 4.01 10.15 -0.37
CA SER A 172 2.91 9.59 -1.16
C SER A 172 3.40 8.42 -2.00
N LEU A 173 2.71 7.28 -1.93
CA LEU A 173 3.01 6.06 -2.69
C LEU A 173 1.89 5.82 -3.70
N TRP A 174 2.18 5.99 -5.00
CA TRP A 174 1.16 5.91 -6.06
C TRP A 174 1.05 4.51 -6.67
N PHE A 175 -0.15 4.11 -7.03
CA PHE A 175 -0.44 2.86 -7.74
C PHE A 175 -1.71 2.99 -8.59
N THR A 176 -1.91 2.02 -9.48
CA THR A 176 -3.13 1.87 -10.28
C THR A 176 -3.64 0.43 -10.16
N PRO A 177 -4.82 0.19 -9.55
CA PRO A 177 -5.45 -1.12 -9.57
C PRO A 177 -5.85 -1.50 -11.01
N GLY A 178 -5.65 -2.76 -11.37
CA GLY A 178 -6.08 -3.33 -12.63
C GLY A 178 -7.57 -3.67 -12.64
N TYR A 179 -8.01 -4.33 -13.71
CA TYR A 179 -9.42 -4.61 -13.98
C TYR A 179 -10.03 -5.76 -13.19
N GLN A 180 -9.22 -6.65 -12.61
CA GLN A 180 -9.64 -7.76 -11.75
C GLN A 180 -9.46 -7.42 -10.26
N PHE A 181 -9.04 -6.19 -9.92
CA PHE A 181 -8.91 -5.74 -8.54
C PHE A 181 -10.28 -5.80 -7.84
N ARG A 182 -10.37 -6.66 -6.83
CA ARG A 182 -11.65 -7.19 -6.31
C ARG A 182 -12.65 -6.09 -5.97
N TYR A 183 -13.86 -6.24 -6.50
CA TYR A 183 -15.05 -5.48 -6.14
C TYR A 183 -15.32 -5.55 -4.63
N ALA A 184 -15.62 -4.39 -4.05
CA ALA A 184 -15.84 -4.21 -2.63
C ALA A 184 -16.91 -3.12 -2.42
N PRO A 185 -18.17 -3.50 -2.15
CA PRO A 185 -19.24 -2.53 -1.92
C PRO A 185 -19.15 -1.78 -0.58
N GLY A 186 -18.45 -2.36 0.41
CA GLY A 186 -18.71 -2.04 1.80
C GLY A 186 -20.05 -2.62 2.27
N ASP A 187 -20.45 -2.28 3.49
CA ASP A 187 -21.71 -2.73 4.11
C ASP A 187 -22.94 -1.88 3.71
N GLY A 188 -22.72 -0.87 2.85
CA GLY A 188 -23.71 0.10 2.40
C GLY A 188 -23.71 1.42 3.20
N SER A 189 -22.90 1.55 4.24
CA SER A 189 -22.78 2.74 5.07
C SER A 189 -21.35 2.94 5.59
N TRP A 190 -20.47 3.41 4.70
CA TRP A 190 -19.10 3.79 5.02
C TRP A 190 -18.93 4.56 6.33
N SER A 191 -18.11 4.02 7.23
CA SER A 191 -17.83 4.62 8.53
C SER A 191 -17.14 6.00 8.38
N THR A 192 -17.29 6.85 9.41
CA THR A 192 -16.49 8.08 9.55
C THR A 192 -15.45 7.97 10.65
N ALA A 193 -15.39 6.81 11.31
CA ALA A 193 -14.36 6.52 12.30
C ALA A 193 -12.99 6.50 11.63
N SER A 194 -11.99 6.99 12.35
CA SER A 194 -10.60 6.92 11.92
C SER A 194 -9.92 5.74 12.60
N ASN A 195 -8.97 5.14 11.90
CA ASN A 195 -8.17 4.03 12.41
C ASN A 195 -9.02 2.80 12.77
N THR A 196 -9.99 2.48 11.91
CA THR A 196 -10.89 1.31 12.02
C THR A 196 -10.96 0.55 10.69
N THR A 197 -11.46 -0.67 10.76
CA THR A 197 -11.91 -1.51 9.64
C THR A 197 -13.25 -2.10 10.07
N ASP A 198 -14.32 -1.39 9.78
CA ASP A 198 -15.68 -1.67 10.28
C ASP A 198 -16.72 -1.85 9.16
N ASP A 199 -16.33 -1.75 7.89
CA ASP A 199 -17.19 -1.96 6.74
C ASP A 199 -16.95 -3.33 6.07
N THR A 200 -17.93 -4.24 6.20
CA THR A 200 -17.80 -5.58 5.60
C THR A 200 -17.66 -5.54 4.08
N ARG A 201 -16.91 -6.49 3.51
CA ARG A 201 -16.68 -6.56 2.05
C ARG A 201 -15.99 -5.31 1.51
N SER A 202 -15.09 -4.73 2.31
CA SER A 202 -14.18 -3.65 1.95
C SER A 202 -12.78 -4.17 1.61
N TRP A 203 -11.93 -3.26 1.15
CA TRP A 203 -10.49 -3.42 1.21
C TRP A 203 -9.97 -2.75 2.47
N ASN A 204 -9.48 -3.58 3.40
CA ASN A 204 -8.77 -3.11 4.58
C ASN A 204 -7.34 -2.78 4.19
N PHE A 205 -6.75 -1.77 4.81
CA PHE A 205 -5.34 -1.46 4.67
C PHE A 205 -4.69 -1.14 6.01
N LYS A 206 -3.37 -1.30 6.05
CA LYS A 206 -2.50 -0.95 7.16
C LYS A 206 -1.27 -0.23 6.63
N ILE A 207 -0.97 0.93 7.21
CA ILE A 207 0.29 1.67 7.02
C ILE A 207 1.13 1.41 8.26
N GLU A 208 2.28 0.76 8.08
CA GLU A 208 3.18 0.32 9.15
C GLU A 208 4.56 0.93 8.96
N VAL A 209 5.11 1.54 10.01
CA VAL A 209 6.41 2.19 10.03
C VAL A 209 7.34 1.40 10.95
N VAL A 210 8.50 1.02 10.42
CA VAL A 210 9.53 0.25 11.14
C VAL A 210 10.79 1.09 11.27
N THR A 211 11.40 1.12 12.45
CA THR A 211 12.68 1.82 12.71
C THR A 211 13.82 0.87 13.08
N GLU A 212 15.08 1.32 12.97
CA GLU A 212 16.32 0.53 13.17
C GLU A 212 16.39 -0.20 14.54
N GLY A 213 15.63 0.26 15.55
CA GLY A 213 15.49 -0.40 16.84
C GLY A 213 14.43 -1.52 16.90
N GLY A 214 13.81 -1.87 15.77
CA GLY A 214 12.70 -2.82 15.67
C GLY A 214 11.36 -2.26 16.19
N ASN A 215 11.26 -0.95 16.43
CA ASN A 215 10.00 -0.34 16.86
C ASN A 215 9.03 -0.28 15.69
N VAL A 216 7.75 -0.55 15.97
CA VAL A 216 6.68 -0.56 14.98
C VAL A 216 5.52 0.32 15.42
N THR A 217 5.11 1.23 14.53
CA THR A 217 3.89 2.04 14.67
C THR A 217 3.01 1.83 13.44
N TRP A 218 1.69 1.78 13.61
CA TRP A 218 0.79 1.57 12.48
C TRP A 218 -0.55 2.27 12.64
N VAL A 219 -1.21 2.47 11.51
CA VAL A 219 -2.62 2.90 11.38
C VAL A 219 -3.33 2.00 10.36
N ILE A 220 -4.64 1.88 10.49
CA ILE A 220 -5.51 1.13 9.58
C ILE A 220 -6.59 2.02 8.98
N GLY A 221 -7.21 1.53 7.92
CA GLY A 221 -8.40 2.12 7.32
C GLY A 221 -8.95 1.19 6.26
N GLU A 222 -9.97 1.67 5.55
CA GLU A 222 -10.60 0.90 4.48
C GLU A 222 -11.06 1.76 3.31
N PHE A 223 -11.38 1.08 2.21
CA PHE A 223 -11.97 1.65 1.02
C PHE A 223 -12.74 0.58 0.24
N GLY A 224 -13.58 1.01 -0.71
CA GLY A 224 -14.32 0.11 -1.58
C GLY A 224 -13.81 0.15 -3.01
N VAL A 225 -14.35 -0.70 -3.87
CA VAL A 225 -14.02 -0.75 -5.30
C VAL A 225 -15.31 -0.94 -6.08
N TYR A 226 -15.53 -0.16 -7.13
CA TYR A 226 -16.69 -0.30 -8.01
C TYR A 226 -16.61 -1.57 -8.88
N HIS A 227 -17.77 -2.01 -9.34
CA HIS A 227 -17.86 -3.09 -10.32
C HIS A 227 -17.20 -2.72 -11.64
N TYR A 228 -16.48 -3.68 -12.22
CA TYR A 228 -15.98 -3.59 -13.58
C TYR A 228 -16.14 -4.94 -14.29
N CYS A 229 -16.68 -4.89 -15.50
CA CYS A 229 -16.71 -6.05 -16.38
C CYS A 229 -16.48 -5.67 -17.84
N ALA A 230 -15.81 -6.56 -18.58
CA ALA A 230 -15.65 -6.49 -20.02
C ALA A 230 -15.57 -7.91 -20.60
N ILE A 231 -16.10 -8.13 -21.79
CA ILE A 231 -16.06 -9.42 -22.48
C ILE A 231 -15.78 -9.20 -23.97
N VAL A 232 -14.97 -10.08 -24.54
CA VAL A 232 -14.66 -10.11 -25.97
C VAL A 232 -14.69 -11.54 -26.49
N SER A 233 -15.27 -11.72 -27.67
CA SER A 233 -15.17 -12.95 -28.44
C SER A 233 -14.04 -12.85 -29.45
N VAL A 234 -13.20 -13.89 -29.49
CA VAL A 234 -12.09 -14.00 -30.43
C VAL A 234 -12.40 -15.15 -31.39
N GLY A 235 -12.84 -14.76 -32.59
CA GLY A 235 -13.28 -15.66 -33.65
C GLY A 235 -14.80 -15.81 -33.72
N ASP A 236 -15.24 -16.26 -34.90
CA ASP A 236 -16.65 -16.53 -35.21
C ASP A 236 -16.84 -18.04 -35.44
N PRO A 237 -17.81 -18.68 -34.76
CA PRO A 237 -18.03 -20.10 -34.92
C PRO A 237 -18.60 -20.40 -36.32
N SER A 238 -17.98 -21.33 -37.04
CA SER A 238 -18.43 -21.75 -38.37
C SER A 238 -18.31 -23.26 -38.56
N ALA A 239 -19.27 -23.84 -39.25
CA ALA A 239 -19.32 -25.26 -39.61
C ALA A 239 -20.11 -25.44 -40.91
N SER A 240 -19.91 -26.57 -41.59
CA SER A 240 -20.65 -26.93 -42.80
C SER A 240 -21.03 -28.40 -42.80
N GLY A 241 -22.18 -28.72 -43.40
CA GLY A 241 -22.66 -30.08 -43.52
C GLY A 241 -23.98 -30.16 -44.29
N LEU A 242 -24.51 -31.38 -44.42
CA LEU A 242 -25.73 -31.66 -45.16
C LEU A 242 -26.96 -31.55 -44.26
N PRO A 243 -28.16 -31.27 -44.82
CA PRO A 243 -29.43 -31.45 -44.12
C PRO A 243 -29.53 -32.84 -43.46
N GLY A 244 -29.97 -32.89 -42.21
CA GLY A 244 -30.06 -34.09 -41.38
C GLY A 244 -28.79 -34.44 -40.59
N HIS A 245 -27.69 -33.68 -40.74
CA HIS A 245 -26.44 -33.92 -40.01
C HIS A 245 -26.26 -32.98 -38.82
N ASN A 246 -25.59 -33.47 -37.78
CA ASN A 246 -25.02 -32.63 -36.74
C ASN A 246 -23.60 -32.21 -37.16
N VAL A 247 -23.35 -30.90 -37.16
CA VAL A 247 -22.06 -30.30 -37.46
C VAL A 247 -21.52 -29.58 -36.23
N THR A 248 -20.22 -29.63 -36.03
CA THR A 248 -19.52 -28.96 -34.92
C THR A 248 -18.56 -27.92 -35.47
N ALA A 249 -18.62 -26.71 -34.94
CA ALA A 249 -17.71 -25.64 -35.29
C ALA A 249 -16.35 -25.81 -34.62
N THR A 250 -15.33 -25.19 -35.20
CA THR A 250 -14.03 -25.02 -34.52
C THR A 250 -14.23 -24.23 -33.22
N PRO A 251 -13.52 -24.57 -32.12
CA PRO A 251 -13.60 -23.80 -30.88
C PRO A 251 -13.23 -22.33 -31.10
N ILE A 252 -13.96 -21.44 -30.44
CA ILE A 252 -13.60 -20.03 -30.32
C ILE A 252 -13.16 -19.71 -28.89
N THR A 253 -12.56 -18.53 -28.70
CA THR A 253 -12.10 -18.09 -27.39
C THR A 253 -12.94 -16.91 -26.90
N LEU A 254 -13.37 -16.96 -25.63
CA LEU A 254 -13.87 -15.80 -24.91
C LEU A 254 -12.80 -15.31 -23.95
N ILE A 255 -12.55 -14.00 -23.95
CA ILE A 255 -11.72 -13.34 -22.94
C ILE A 255 -12.61 -12.37 -22.18
N HIS A 256 -12.58 -12.43 -20.86
CA HIS A 256 -13.34 -11.51 -20.03
C HIS A 256 -12.55 -10.98 -18.85
N ARG A 257 -13.04 -9.88 -18.29
CA ARG A 257 -12.61 -9.25 -17.05
C ARG A 257 -13.86 -9.05 -16.22
N ALA A 258 -13.80 -9.42 -14.97
CA ALA A 258 -14.91 -9.36 -14.04
C ALA A 258 -14.29 -9.30 -12.65
N ASN A 259 -14.35 -8.17 -11.97
CA ASN A 259 -13.72 -8.04 -10.65
C ASN A 259 -14.60 -8.55 -9.49
N ALA A 260 -15.69 -9.24 -9.79
CA ALA A 260 -16.57 -9.87 -8.83
C ALA A 260 -16.85 -11.32 -9.28
N ASN A 261 -17.59 -12.07 -8.46
CA ASN A 261 -18.13 -13.34 -8.94
C ASN A 261 -19.06 -13.05 -10.13
N PHE A 262 -19.16 -13.96 -11.09
CA PHE A 262 -19.80 -13.64 -12.37
C PHE A 262 -20.58 -14.81 -12.98
N SER A 263 -21.43 -14.50 -13.95
CA SER A 263 -22.08 -15.47 -14.81
C SER A 263 -21.93 -15.03 -16.25
N ILE A 264 -21.81 -16.00 -17.17
CA ILE A 264 -21.79 -15.73 -18.61
C ILE A 264 -22.83 -16.63 -19.26
N SER A 265 -23.78 -15.99 -19.92
CA SER A 265 -24.81 -16.66 -20.71
C SER A 265 -24.66 -16.32 -22.19
N VAL A 266 -24.91 -17.30 -23.04
CA VAL A 266 -24.85 -17.21 -24.50
C VAL A 266 -26.27 -17.31 -25.04
N ASN A 267 -26.59 -16.51 -26.04
CA ASN A 267 -27.85 -16.60 -26.78
C ASN A 267 -27.62 -16.50 -28.29
N VAL A 268 -28.51 -17.09 -29.07
CA VAL A 268 -28.51 -17.02 -30.54
C VAL A 268 -29.94 -16.93 -31.05
N SER A 269 -30.15 -16.11 -32.07
CA SER A 269 -31.41 -16.08 -32.82
C SER A 269 -31.41 -17.14 -33.91
N ASP A 270 -32.57 -17.41 -34.51
CA ASP A 270 -32.67 -18.28 -35.70
C ASP A 270 -31.66 -17.85 -36.77
N LEU A 271 -30.94 -18.82 -37.33
CA LEU A 271 -29.97 -18.54 -38.38
C LEU A 271 -30.73 -18.31 -39.67
N GLN A 272 -30.49 -17.17 -40.29
CA GLN A 272 -31.15 -16.76 -41.52
C GLN A 272 -30.27 -17.10 -42.72
N GLU A 273 -30.86 -17.72 -43.75
CA GLU A 273 -30.20 -17.87 -45.04
C GLU A 273 -29.87 -16.48 -45.62
N THR A 274 -28.77 -16.37 -46.35
CA THR A 274 -28.22 -15.09 -46.84
C THR A 274 -29.24 -14.26 -47.65
N ASN A 275 -30.15 -14.90 -48.38
CA ASN A 275 -31.22 -14.25 -49.15
C ASN A 275 -32.58 -14.26 -48.43
N GLY A 276 -32.67 -14.83 -47.23
CA GLY A 276 -33.85 -14.83 -46.37
C GLY A 276 -34.96 -15.80 -46.79
N TYR A 277 -34.68 -16.77 -47.66
CA TYR A 277 -35.69 -17.73 -48.13
C TYR A 277 -35.95 -18.89 -47.17
N ASP A 278 -35.04 -19.15 -46.24
CA ASP A 278 -35.10 -20.24 -45.28
C ASP A 278 -34.41 -19.84 -43.97
N SER A 279 -34.68 -20.58 -42.90
CA SER A 279 -34.07 -20.37 -41.59
C SER A 279 -33.83 -21.69 -40.86
N ILE A 280 -32.74 -21.75 -40.10
CA ILE A 280 -32.50 -22.84 -39.14
C ILE A 280 -32.92 -22.32 -37.76
N PRO A 281 -33.86 -22.97 -37.07
CA PRO A 281 -34.33 -22.49 -35.77
C PRO A 281 -33.20 -22.59 -34.74
N ASN A 282 -33.14 -21.65 -33.80
CA ASN A 282 -32.10 -21.60 -32.77
C ASN A 282 -32.06 -22.88 -31.91
N THR A 283 -33.18 -23.59 -31.77
CA THR A 283 -33.28 -24.90 -31.10
C THR A 283 -32.48 -26.01 -31.78
N SER A 284 -32.04 -25.80 -33.02
CA SER A 284 -31.12 -26.69 -33.72
C SER A 284 -29.66 -26.45 -33.33
N VAL A 285 -29.35 -25.26 -32.80
CA VAL A 285 -28.01 -24.86 -32.37
C VAL A 285 -27.82 -25.24 -30.90
N GLY A 286 -26.61 -25.60 -30.54
CA GLY A 286 -26.21 -25.76 -29.16
C GLY A 286 -24.76 -25.40 -28.95
N LEU A 287 -24.35 -25.41 -27.68
CA LEU A 287 -22.96 -25.18 -27.33
C LEU A 287 -22.54 -25.87 -26.04
N LYS A 288 -21.22 -25.93 -25.86
CA LYS A 288 -20.52 -26.19 -24.61
C LYS A 288 -19.35 -25.20 -24.47
N GLY A 289 -18.77 -25.12 -23.27
CA GLY A 289 -17.60 -24.31 -22.96
C GLY A 289 -17.63 -23.79 -21.53
N GLY A 290 -16.48 -23.41 -21.00
CA GLY A 290 -16.35 -23.01 -19.59
C GLY A 290 -16.75 -24.14 -18.63
N ASP A 291 -17.52 -23.82 -17.60
CA ASP A 291 -18.04 -24.82 -16.64
C ASP A 291 -19.05 -25.80 -17.29
N LYS A 292 -19.62 -25.43 -18.45
CA LYS A 292 -20.53 -26.30 -19.19
C LYS A 292 -19.75 -27.27 -20.08
N THR A 293 -19.32 -28.40 -19.51
CA THR A 293 -18.52 -29.41 -20.24
C THR A 293 -19.32 -30.26 -21.23
N SER A 294 -20.64 -30.37 -21.03
CA SER A 294 -21.56 -31.11 -21.91
C SER A 294 -22.39 -30.19 -22.79
N ALA A 295 -22.41 -30.49 -24.09
CA ALA A 295 -23.16 -29.72 -25.07
C ALA A 295 -24.67 -29.93 -24.91
N SER A 296 -25.44 -28.86 -25.10
CA SER A 296 -26.90 -28.93 -25.21
C SER A 296 -27.39 -27.89 -26.20
N ASN A 297 -28.53 -28.17 -26.83
CA ASN A 297 -29.19 -27.21 -27.70
C ASN A 297 -29.87 -26.10 -26.90
N PHE A 298 -30.11 -24.96 -27.55
CA PHE A 298 -31.03 -23.96 -27.05
C PHE A 298 -32.45 -24.54 -26.98
N ASP A 299 -33.22 -24.12 -25.99
CA ASP A 299 -34.64 -24.51 -25.86
C ASP A 299 -35.60 -23.53 -26.57
N GLY A 300 -35.04 -22.51 -27.22
CA GLY A 300 -35.76 -21.45 -27.93
C GLY A 300 -36.19 -20.28 -27.05
N THR A 301 -36.04 -20.36 -25.73
CA THR A 301 -36.54 -19.36 -24.77
C THR A 301 -35.44 -18.82 -23.85
N HIS A 302 -34.58 -19.69 -23.34
CA HIS A 302 -33.56 -19.36 -22.34
C HIS A 302 -32.16 -19.40 -22.94
N PRO A 303 -31.27 -18.49 -22.50
CA PRO A 303 -29.87 -18.56 -22.88
C PRO A 303 -29.18 -19.75 -22.21
N ILE A 304 -28.08 -20.20 -22.80
CA ILE A 304 -27.23 -21.25 -22.21
C ILE A 304 -26.14 -20.60 -21.35
N TYR A 305 -26.05 -21.01 -20.10
CA TYR A 305 -24.98 -20.56 -19.20
C TYR A 305 -23.73 -21.41 -19.38
N ILE A 306 -22.61 -20.76 -19.67
CA ILE A 306 -21.27 -21.38 -19.70
C ILE A 306 -20.51 -21.13 -18.39
N TYR A 307 -20.94 -20.16 -17.60
CA TYR A 307 -20.53 -19.92 -16.22
C TYR A 307 -21.73 -19.46 -15.39
N GLY A 308 -21.85 -19.96 -14.16
CA GLY A 308 -22.98 -19.68 -13.28
C GLY A 308 -24.31 -20.26 -13.79
N SER A 309 -25.44 -19.69 -13.39
CA SER A 309 -26.76 -20.11 -13.88
C SER A 309 -27.85 -19.04 -13.81
N ALA A 310 -29.05 -19.38 -14.30
CA ALA A 310 -30.23 -18.50 -14.33
C ALA A 310 -30.79 -18.16 -12.93
N THR A 311 -30.72 -19.11 -12.00
CA THR A 311 -30.90 -18.81 -10.57
C THR A 311 -29.53 -18.35 -10.08
N PRO A 312 -29.38 -17.18 -9.43
CA PRO A 312 -28.10 -16.48 -9.31
C PRO A 312 -27.06 -17.29 -8.51
N THR A 313 -26.42 -18.21 -9.22
CA THR A 313 -25.20 -18.89 -8.85
C THR A 313 -24.13 -18.32 -9.75
N TYR A 314 -23.08 -17.83 -9.12
CA TYR A 314 -22.00 -17.15 -9.81
C TYR A 314 -20.76 -18.04 -9.77
N HIS A 315 -20.03 -18.06 -10.89
CA HIS A 315 -18.68 -18.56 -10.93
C HIS A 315 -17.78 -17.67 -10.07
N ALA A 316 -16.84 -18.30 -9.36
CA ALA A 316 -15.96 -17.59 -8.46
C ALA A 316 -15.00 -16.69 -9.24
N HIS A 317 -14.78 -15.50 -8.72
CA HIS A 317 -13.77 -14.59 -9.25
C HIS A 317 -12.35 -15.19 -9.24
N ASP A 318 -11.56 -14.93 -10.27
CA ASP A 318 -10.15 -15.34 -10.33
C ASP A 318 -9.30 -14.60 -9.29
N LEU A 319 -8.65 -15.32 -8.38
CA LEU A 319 -7.81 -14.71 -7.36
C LEU A 319 -6.50 -14.12 -7.90
N ASN A 320 -6.15 -14.42 -9.16
CA ASN A 320 -4.93 -13.96 -9.82
C ASN A 320 -5.17 -13.69 -11.30
N GLY A 321 -4.35 -12.82 -11.88
CA GLY A 321 -4.35 -12.52 -13.31
C GLY A 321 -5.22 -11.32 -13.65
N THR A 322 -5.05 -10.81 -14.87
CA THR A 322 -5.64 -9.53 -15.33
C THR A 322 -6.86 -9.71 -16.23
N SER A 323 -7.19 -10.97 -16.56
CA SER A 323 -8.34 -11.40 -17.35
C SER A 323 -8.49 -12.92 -17.25
N HIS A 324 -9.65 -13.43 -17.59
CA HIS A 324 -9.94 -14.84 -17.73
C HIS A 324 -10.10 -15.21 -19.21
N THR A 325 -9.53 -16.35 -19.63
CA THR A 325 -9.61 -16.85 -21.01
C THR A 325 -10.27 -18.22 -21.04
N THR A 326 -11.35 -18.36 -21.80
CA THR A 326 -12.07 -19.62 -22.04
C THR A 326 -11.94 -20.00 -23.50
N GLY A 327 -11.05 -20.96 -23.79
CA GLY A 327 -10.65 -21.34 -25.16
C GLY A 327 -11.45 -22.48 -25.79
N ASP A 328 -12.49 -22.95 -25.11
CA ASP A 328 -13.23 -24.17 -25.46
C ASP A 328 -14.72 -23.94 -25.72
N ILE A 329 -15.08 -22.72 -26.16
CA ILE A 329 -16.46 -22.43 -26.59
C ILE A 329 -16.70 -23.09 -27.94
N ILE A 330 -17.52 -24.13 -27.96
CA ILE A 330 -17.76 -24.96 -29.13
C ILE A 330 -19.25 -24.99 -29.42
N PHE A 331 -19.62 -24.50 -30.60
CA PHE A 331 -20.98 -24.55 -31.13
C PHE A 331 -21.19 -25.80 -31.97
N HIS A 332 -22.41 -26.31 -31.97
CA HIS A 332 -22.86 -27.33 -32.90
C HIS A 332 -24.25 -26.97 -33.45
N CYS A 333 -24.59 -27.51 -34.61
CA CYS A 333 -25.87 -27.29 -35.26
C CYS A 333 -26.40 -28.61 -35.83
N ASN A 334 -27.64 -28.97 -35.48
CA ASN A 334 -28.36 -30.08 -36.09
C ASN A 334 -29.13 -29.53 -37.29
N ILE A 335 -28.54 -29.61 -38.49
CA ILE A 335 -29.16 -29.04 -39.70
C ILE A 335 -30.44 -29.83 -39.98
N PRO A 336 -31.64 -29.21 -39.98
CA PRO A 336 -32.88 -29.93 -40.21
C PRO A 336 -32.95 -30.59 -41.60
N TYR A 337 -33.75 -31.65 -41.74
CA TYR A 337 -34.11 -32.15 -43.07
C TYR A 337 -34.95 -31.10 -43.82
N GLY A 338 -34.69 -30.96 -45.12
CA GLY A 338 -35.41 -30.00 -45.97
C GLY A 338 -34.81 -28.59 -45.98
N THR A 339 -33.78 -28.31 -45.18
CA THR A 339 -33.05 -27.03 -45.23
C THR A 339 -32.44 -26.80 -46.61
N LEU A 340 -32.68 -25.61 -47.18
CA LEU A 340 -32.17 -25.23 -48.49
C LEU A 340 -30.64 -25.08 -48.47
N ALA A 341 -29.98 -25.38 -49.59
CA ALA A 341 -28.56 -25.12 -49.71
C ALA A 341 -28.30 -23.61 -49.70
N GLY A 342 -27.42 -23.15 -48.80
CA GLY A 342 -27.10 -21.75 -48.63
C GLY A 342 -26.24 -21.51 -47.40
N THR A 343 -25.84 -20.26 -47.18
CA THR A 343 -25.13 -19.85 -45.97
C THR A 343 -26.12 -19.25 -44.98
N TYR A 344 -26.14 -19.80 -43.77
CA TYR A 344 -27.03 -19.39 -42.69
C TYR A 344 -26.22 -18.68 -41.60
N THR A 345 -26.61 -17.47 -41.21
CA THR A 345 -25.89 -16.69 -40.20
C THR A 345 -26.83 -16.13 -39.14
N SER A 346 -26.29 -15.91 -37.94
CA SER A 346 -26.97 -15.24 -36.83
C SER A 346 -25.91 -14.57 -35.96
N ASN A 347 -26.32 -13.56 -35.20
CA ASN A 347 -25.48 -12.99 -34.17
C ASN A 347 -25.47 -13.90 -32.95
N VAL A 348 -24.29 -14.11 -32.38
CA VAL A 348 -24.13 -14.74 -31.08
C VAL A 348 -24.00 -13.63 -30.03
N TYR A 349 -24.83 -13.69 -29.00
CA TYR A 349 -24.85 -12.71 -27.92
C TYR A 349 -24.25 -13.32 -26.65
N TYR A 350 -23.25 -12.65 -26.09
CA TYR A 350 -22.66 -13.00 -24.80
C TYR A 350 -23.08 -11.96 -23.77
N HIS A 351 -23.61 -12.42 -22.64
CA HIS A 351 -24.00 -11.56 -21.54
C HIS A 351 -23.21 -11.94 -20.30
N LEU A 352 -22.28 -11.07 -19.91
CA LEU A 352 -21.52 -11.15 -18.68
C LEU A 352 -22.25 -10.34 -17.60
N ARG A 353 -22.55 -10.98 -16.48
CA ARG A 353 -23.21 -10.36 -15.33
C ARG A 353 -22.40 -10.62 -14.06
N LEU A 354 -22.19 -9.57 -13.27
CA LEU A 354 -21.53 -9.66 -11.97
C LEU A 354 -22.53 -9.93 -10.84
N ASP A 355 -22.03 -10.57 -9.80
CA ASP A 355 -22.64 -10.64 -8.48
C ASP A 355 -22.60 -9.25 -7.84
N SER A 356 -23.75 -8.76 -7.39
CA SER A 356 -23.86 -7.43 -6.80
C SER A 356 -23.65 -7.42 -5.29
N SER A 357 -23.32 -8.58 -4.70
CA SER A 357 -23.20 -8.75 -3.25
C SER A 357 -21.78 -8.66 -2.74
#